data_AF-A0A183D3Y9-F1
#
_entry.id   AF-A0A183D3Y9-F1
#
_cell.length_a   1.000
_cell.length_b   1.000
_cell.length_c   1.000
_cell.angle_alpha   90.00
_cell.angle_beta   90.00
_cell.angle_gamma   90.00
#
_symmetry.space_group_name_H-M   'P 1'
#
loop_
_entity.id
_entity.type
_entity.pdbx_description
1 polymer ?
#
loop_
_entity_poly.entity_id
_entity_poly.type
_entity_poly.pdbx_seq_one_letter_code
_entity_poly.pdbx_strand_id
1 'polypeptide(L)'
;NEKKNRSRSIVNYNEGAVRLVPTKPGDSTYIHASQIRLPYSNYIIAQAPTKHSFVDFLRMIWQYQVSVVICLVPLHDPDTCYPYFNPRRQKVVRVSVGVITTKC
;
A
#
# COMPACT_ATOMS: atom_id res chain seq x y z
N ASN A 1 2.94 -12.96 12.02
CA ASN A 1 2.42 -11.86 11.17
C ASN A 1 0.92 -11.92 10.91
N GLU A 2 0.18 -12.92 11.41
CA GLU A 2 -1.24 -13.12 11.08
C GLU A 2 -2.13 -11.89 11.29
N LYS A 3 -1.91 -11.11 12.36
CA LYS A 3 -2.67 -9.88 12.65
C LYS A 3 -2.48 -8.76 11.61
N LYS A 4 -1.49 -8.88 10.72
CA LYS A 4 -1.19 -7.92 9.65
C LYS A 4 -1.82 -8.31 8.31
N ASN A 5 -2.28 -9.54 8.18
CA ASN A 5 -3.03 -9.99 7.01
C ASN A 5 -4.52 -9.73 7.26
N ARG A 6 -5.23 -9.29 6.24
CA ARG A 6 -6.68 -9.02 6.32
C ARG A 6 -7.49 -10.32 6.36
N SER A 7 -7.02 -11.34 5.65
CA SER A 7 -7.57 -12.69 5.72
C SER A 7 -6.51 -13.68 6.20
N ARG A 8 -6.93 -14.73 6.90
CA ARG A 8 -6.06 -15.87 7.24
C ARG A 8 -5.80 -16.79 6.05
N SER A 9 -6.71 -16.82 5.08
CA SER A 9 -6.60 -17.69 3.89
C SER A 9 -5.72 -17.13 2.79
N ILE A 10 -5.43 -15.82 2.81
CA ILE A 10 -4.63 -15.14 1.80
C ILE A 10 -3.35 -14.64 2.47
N VAL A 11 -2.22 -15.18 2.04
CA VAL A 11 -0.90 -14.85 2.56
C VAL A 11 0.00 -14.36 1.44
N ASN A 12 0.96 -13.50 1.79
CA ASN A 12 1.92 -12.98 0.84
C ASN A 12 2.96 -14.05 0.52
N TYR A 13 3.18 -14.34 -0.77
CA TYR A 13 4.26 -15.21 -1.21
C TYR A 13 5.62 -14.56 -0.90
N ASN A 14 6.64 -15.38 -0.68
CA ASN A 14 7.99 -14.88 -0.36
C ASN A 14 8.68 -14.25 -1.59
N GLU A 15 8.41 -14.78 -2.78
CA GLU A 15 8.97 -14.27 -4.03
C GLU A 15 8.41 -12.87 -4.32
N GLY A 16 9.32 -11.90 -4.47
CA GLY A 16 8.93 -10.50 -4.66
C GLY A 16 8.39 -9.81 -3.40
N ALA A 17 8.34 -10.48 -2.23
CA ALA A 17 7.84 -9.87 -1.01
C ALA A 17 8.62 -8.61 -0.64
N VAL A 18 7.89 -7.53 -0.38
CA VAL A 18 8.43 -6.30 0.18
C VAL A 18 8.89 -6.57 1.61
N ARG A 19 10.14 -6.19 1.94
CA ARG A 19 10.69 -6.31 3.29
C ARG A 19 11.04 -4.94 3.85
N LEU A 20 10.52 -4.65 5.03
CA LEU A 20 10.78 -3.38 5.70
C LEU A 20 12.05 -3.46 6.52
N VAL A 21 12.85 -2.40 6.48
CA VAL A 21 14.02 -2.23 7.35
C VAL A 21 13.51 -1.71 8.70
N PRO A 22 13.78 -2.40 9.82
CA PRO A 22 13.44 -1.93 11.15
C PRO A 22 14.05 -0.55 11.42
N THR A 23 13.24 0.41 11.87
CA THR A 23 13.70 1.76 12.23
C THR A 23 13.88 1.92 13.74
N LYS A 24 13.18 1.09 14.52
CA LYS A 24 13.22 1.03 15.99
C LYS A 24 13.20 -0.42 16.47
N PRO A 25 13.68 -0.70 17.71
CA PRO A 25 13.51 -2.01 18.32
C PRO A 25 12.02 -2.41 18.37
N GLY A 26 11.72 -3.64 17.94
CA GLY A 26 10.34 -4.15 17.87
C GLY A 26 9.61 -3.88 16.56
N ASP A 27 10.20 -3.10 15.64
CA ASP A 27 9.64 -2.94 14.29
C ASP A 27 9.64 -4.27 13.54
N SER A 28 8.53 -4.52 12.85
CA SER A 28 8.43 -5.69 11.98
C SER A 28 9.07 -5.42 10.63
N THR A 29 9.57 -6.50 10.03
CA THR A 29 10.08 -6.55 8.66
C THR A 29 9.02 -6.94 7.64
N TYR A 30 7.82 -7.32 8.09
CA TYR A 30 6.76 -7.87 7.26
C TYR A 30 5.67 -6.86 6.96
N ILE A 31 5.30 -6.80 5.69
CA ILE A 31 4.07 -6.19 5.19
C ILE A 31 3.48 -7.08 4.09
N HIS A 32 2.15 -7.13 3.98
CA HIS A 32 1.46 -7.90 2.93
C HIS A 32 1.49 -7.13 1.59
N ALA A 33 2.67 -7.06 0.99
CA ALA A 33 2.92 -6.40 -0.28
C ALA A 33 4.03 -7.11 -1.07
N SER A 34 3.91 -7.09 -2.39
CA SER A 34 4.87 -7.69 -3.31
C SER A 34 5.28 -6.70 -4.39
N GLN A 35 6.58 -6.65 -4.67
CA GLN A 35 7.18 -5.85 -5.71
C GLN A 35 7.18 -6.62 -7.03
N ILE A 36 6.61 -6.01 -8.06
CA ILE A 36 6.65 -6.49 -9.43
C ILE A 36 7.64 -5.60 -10.18
N ARG A 37 8.72 -6.23 -10.67
CA ARG A 37 9.71 -5.57 -11.51
C ARG A 37 9.43 -5.91 -12.96
N LEU A 38 9.11 -4.90 -13.76
CA LEU A 38 9.03 -4.99 -15.21
C LEU A 38 10.21 -4.24 -15.83
N PRO A 39 10.59 -4.49 -17.09
CA PRO A 39 11.77 -3.90 -17.71
C PRO A 39 11.84 -2.36 -17.64
N TYR A 40 10.69 -1.67 -17.63
CA TYR A 40 10.60 -0.21 -17.65
C TYR A 40 9.83 0.38 -16.47
N SER A 41 9.38 -0.44 -15.51
CA SER A 41 8.50 0.02 -14.43
C SER A 41 8.55 -0.91 -13.22
N ASN A 42 8.54 -0.33 -12.03
CA ASN A 42 8.48 -1.07 -10.78
C ASN A 42 7.16 -0.71 -10.07
N TYR A 43 6.37 -1.74 -9.77
CA TYR A 43 5.12 -1.58 -9.05
C TYR A 43 5.19 -2.32 -7.72
N ILE A 44 4.46 -1.83 -6.74
CA ILE A 44 4.21 -2.53 -5.49
C ILE A 44 2.71 -2.79 -5.42
N ILE A 45 2.35 -4.07 -5.43
CA ILE A 45 0.98 -4.49 -5.14
C ILE A 45 0.90 -4.75 -3.65
N ALA A 46 0.00 -4.06 -2.96
CA ALA A 46 -0.15 -4.15 -1.53
C ALA A 46 -1.61 -4.40 -1.14
N GLN A 47 -1.79 -5.12 -0.04
CA GLN A 47 -3.08 -5.19 0.62
C GLN A 47 -3.46 -3.82 1.19
N ALA A 48 -4.75 -3.46 1.13
CA ALA A 48 -5.26 -2.28 1.82
C ALA A 48 -4.87 -2.35 3.31
N PRO A 49 -4.31 -1.25 3.86
CA PRO A 49 -3.78 -1.26 5.22
C PRO A 49 -4.87 -1.60 6.24
N THR A 50 -4.50 -2.37 7.25
CA THR A 50 -5.33 -2.61 8.44
C THR A 50 -4.87 -1.67 9.56
N LYS A 51 -5.63 -1.61 10.65
CA LYS A 51 -5.22 -0.88 11.86
C LYS A 51 -3.83 -1.30 12.36
N HIS A 52 -3.47 -2.58 12.20
CA HIS A 52 -2.19 -3.13 12.67
C HIS A 52 -1.04 -2.99 11.67
N SER A 53 -1.34 -2.79 10.39
CA SER A 53 -0.33 -2.64 9.34
C SER A 53 -0.19 -1.20 8.84
N PHE A 54 -0.95 -0.26 9.40
CA PHE A 54 -0.96 1.14 8.97
C PHE A 54 0.43 1.80 9.05
N VAL A 55 1.13 1.64 10.16
CA VAL A 55 2.49 2.21 10.33
C VAL A 55 3.46 1.58 9.35
N ASP A 56 3.38 0.26 9.15
CA ASP A 56 4.23 -0.47 8.20
C ASP A 56 3.94 -0.04 6.75
N PHE A 57 2.68 0.25 6.42
CA PHE A 57 2.28 0.77 5.12
C PHE A 57 2.92 2.13 4.82
N LEU A 58 2.94 3.03 5.80
CA LEU A 58 3.65 4.32 5.66
C LEU A 58 5.16 4.13 5.58
N ARG A 59 5.74 3.22 6.36
CA ARG A 59 7.16 2.86 6.28
C ARG A 59 7.53 2.31 4.90
N MET A 60 6.66 1.50 4.30
CA MET A 60 6.84 1.00 2.93
C MET A 60 6.89 2.14 1.91
N ILE A 61 5.92 3.06 1.98
CA ILE A 61 5.86 4.22 1.08
C ILE A 61 7.15 5.03 1.16
N TRP A 62 7.62 5.30 2.39
CA TRP A 62 8.84 6.05 2.63
C TRP A 62 10.08 5.30 2.12
N GLN A 63 10.26 4.03 2.54
CA GLN A 63 11.45 3.23 2.22
C GLN A 63 11.62 3.00 0.71
N TYR A 64 10.52 2.78 -0.02
CA TYR A 64 10.54 2.54 -1.47
C TYR A 64 10.32 3.81 -2.29
N GLN A 65 10.31 4.99 -1.65
CA GLN A 65 10.13 6.29 -2.30
C GLN A 65 8.91 6.36 -3.23
N VAL A 66 7.79 5.77 -2.78
CA VAL A 66 6.55 5.68 -3.58
C VAL A 66 5.99 7.08 -3.79
N SER A 67 5.91 7.50 -5.05
CA SER A 67 5.41 8.83 -5.43
C SER A 67 3.88 8.86 -5.65
N VAL A 68 3.29 7.73 -6.05
CA VAL A 68 1.86 7.63 -6.37
C VAL A 68 1.29 6.39 -5.69
N VAL A 69 0.19 6.57 -4.96
CA VAL A 69 -0.59 5.48 -4.36
C VAL A 69 -1.96 5.43 -5.03
N ILE A 70 -2.29 4.29 -5.62
CA ILE A 70 -3.59 4.05 -6.25
C ILE A 70 -4.38 3.11 -5.32
N CYS A 71 -5.52 3.59 -4.80
CA CYS A 71 -6.41 2.80 -3.97
C CYS A 71 -7.58 2.28 -4.81
N LEU A 72 -7.72 0.96 -4.91
CA LEU A 72 -8.80 0.32 -5.68
C LEU A 72 -10.01 -0.06 -4.83
N VAL A 73 -9.97 0.23 -3.52
CA VAL A 73 -11.04 -0.06 -2.56
C VAL A 73 -11.54 1.23 -1.90
N PRO A 74 -12.79 1.25 -1.37
CA PRO A 74 -13.31 2.41 -0.64
C PRO A 74 -12.43 2.82 0.55
N LEU A 75 -11.94 4.06 0.54
CA LEU A 75 -11.13 4.65 1.62
C LEU A 75 -11.93 5.02 2.87
N HIS A 76 -13.26 5.08 2.75
CA HIS A 76 -14.17 5.53 3.80
C HIS A 76 -14.69 4.42 4.71
N ASP A 77 -14.34 3.17 4.41
CA ASP A 77 -14.73 2.01 5.20
C ASP A 77 -13.51 1.46 5.95
N PRO A 78 -13.40 1.69 7.28
CA PRO A 78 -12.28 1.21 8.09
C PRO A 78 -12.10 -0.30 8.05
N ASP A 79 -13.19 -1.04 7.83
CA ASP A 79 -13.18 -2.50 7.77
C ASP A 79 -12.64 -3.01 6.43
N THR A 80 -12.66 -2.19 5.38
CA THR A 80 -12.10 -2.49 4.05
C THR A 80 -10.73 -1.85 3.81
N CYS A 81 -10.50 -0.64 4.33
CA CYS A 81 -9.24 0.08 4.24
C CYS A 81 -9.10 1.02 5.43
N TYR A 82 -8.09 0.80 6.27
CA TYR A 82 -7.82 1.73 7.35
C TYR A 82 -7.44 3.09 6.75
N PRO A 83 -8.08 4.20 7.18
CA PRO A 83 -7.89 5.50 6.56
C PRO A 83 -6.45 5.97 6.76
N TYR A 84 -5.70 6.04 5.67
CA TYR A 84 -4.33 6.55 5.64
C TYR A 84 -4.20 7.92 4.96
N PHE A 85 -5.30 8.38 4.37
CA PHE A 85 -5.39 9.63 3.65
C PHE A 85 -6.74 10.29 3.97
N ASN A 86 -6.77 11.62 4.14
CA ASN A 86 -8.01 12.36 4.39
C ASN A 86 -8.50 13.04 3.09
N PRO A 87 -9.55 12.50 2.45
CA PRO A 87 -10.04 13.01 1.16
C PRO A 87 -10.77 14.37 1.27
N ARG A 88 -11.14 14.85 2.47
CA ARG A 88 -11.88 16.12 2.63
C ARG A 88 -11.11 17.37 2.17
N ARG A 89 -9.80 17.24 1.92
CA ARG A 89 -8.93 18.33 1.46
C ARG A 89 -8.60 18.28 -0.04
N GLN A 90 -9.27 17.47 -0.87
CA GLN A 90 -8.89 17.30 -2.28
C GLN A 90 -10.02 17.35 -3.31
N LYS A 91 -9.64 17.82 -4.50
CA LYS A 91 -10.39 17.80 -5.75
C LYS A 91 -10.59 16.33 -6.17
N VAL A 92 -11.82 15.83 -6.12
CA VAL A 92 -12.15 14.50 -6.64
C VAL A 92 -12.03 14.54 -8.16
N VAL A 93 -10.94 14.01 -8.70
CA VAL A 93 -10.80 13.79 -10.14
C VAL A 93 -11.47 12.46 -10.45
N ARG A 94 -12.67 12.51 -11.03
CA ARG A 94 -13.32 11.32 -11.58
C ARG A 94 -12.56 10.93 -12.85
N VAL A 95 -11.80 9.85 -12.75
CA VAL A 95 -11.10 9.26 -13.89
C VAL A 95 -12.10 8.36 -14.62
N SER A 96 -12.67 8.85 -15.72
CA SER A 96 -13.30 8.00 -16.73
C SER A 96 -12.22 7.05 -17.26
N VAL A 97 -12.53 5.76 -17.38
CA VAL A 97 -11.58 4.72 -17.82
C VAL A 97 -10.87 5.14 -19.13
N GLY A 98 -9.62 5.61 -19.04
CA GLY A 98 -8.78 5.95 -20.20
C GLY A 98 -7.86 7.18 -20.07
N VAL A 99 -6.55 6.91 -20.17
CA VAL A 99 -5.38 7.78 -20.40
C VAL A 99 -5.02 8.82 -19.34
N ILE A 100 -3.90 8.55 -18.65
CA ILE A 100 -3.17 9.52 -17.82
C ILE A 100 -2.35 10.41 -18.76
N THR A 101 -2.64 11.71 -18.77
CA THR A 101 -1.70 12.70 -19.30
C THR A 101 -1.41 13.71 -18.20
N THR A 102 -0.18 13.71 -17.70
CA THR A 102 0.33 14.77 -16.83
C THR A 102 0.70 15.97 -17.70
N LYS A 103 0.20 17.16 -17.34
CA LYS A 103 0.87 18.42 -17.69
C LYS A 103 1.07 19.21 -16.40
N CYS A 104 2.33 19.63 -16.25
CA CYS A 104 2.90 20.39 -15.15
C CYS A 104 2.10 21.66 -14.86
#